data_AF-A0AAD7FCL9-F1
#
_entry.id   AF-A0AAD7FCL9-F1
#
_cell.length_a   1.000
_cell.length_b   1.000
_cell.length_c   1.000
_cell.angle_alpha   90.00
_cell.angle_beta   90.00
_cell.angle_gamma   90.00
#
_symmetry.space_group_name_H-M   'P 1'
#
loop_
_entity.id
_entity.type
_entity.pdbx_description
1 polymer ?
#
loop_
_entity_poly.entity_id
_entity_poly.type
_entity_poly.pdbx_seq_one_letter_code
_entity_poly.pdbx_strand_id
1 'polypeptide(L)'
;FRSFDPSGLDRLSAEQARSHGLPAIEMKMVIWAMSWDANVYQALRTFHAFKGFDPDSQELAIHLGQPLFQLSGEREESFAKGELRACMP
;
A
#
# COMPACT_ATOMS: atom_id res chain seq x y z
N PHE A 1 16.75 5.20 18.63
CA PHE A 1 17.37 4.20 17.72
C PHE A 1 18.31 4.94 16.78
N ARG A 2 19.61 4.64 16.79
CA ARG A 2 20.55 5.18 15.80
C ARG A 2 20.79 4.10 14.75
N SER A 3 20.38 4.36 13.52
CA SER A 3 20.90 3.64 12.35
C SER A 3 22.38 4.00 12.21
N PHE A 4 23.26 3.01 12.02
CA PHE A 4 24.67 3.23 11.69
C PHE A 4 24.88 3.62 10.22
N ASP A 5 23.81 3.58 9.43
CA ASP A 5 23.76 4.08 8.06
C ASP A 5 23.08 5.46 8.04
N PRO A 6 23.76 6.52 7.58
CA PRO A 6 23.17 7.86 7.45
C PRO A 6 22.02 7.94 6.44
N SER A 7 21.87 6.95 5.55
CA SER A 7 20.72 6.82 4.65
C SER A 7 19.57 5.99 5.22
N GLY A 8 19.86 5.09 6.17
CA GLY A 8 18.88 4.15 6.75
C GLY A 8 18.32 3.13 5.75
N LEU A 9 18.99 2.94 4.61
CA LEU A 9 18.57 2.09 3.51
C LEU A 9 19.35 0.77 3.44
N ASP A 10 20.51 0.68 4.09
CA ASP A 10 21.28 -0.55 4.17
C ASP A 10 20.54 -1.57 5.03
N ARG A 11 19.88 -2.51 4.34
CA ARG A 11 19.24 -3.66 4.97
C ARG A 11 20.34 -4.61 5.45
N LEU A 12 20.45 -4.76 6.77
CA LEU A 12 21.23 -5.85 7.35
C LEU A 12 20.70 -7.19 6.85
N SER A 13 21.60 -8.09 6.47
CA SER A 13 21.22 -9.49 6.27
C SER A 13 20.72 -10.10 7.59
N ALA A 14 19.90 -11.15 7.51
CA ALA A 14 19.38 -11.82 8.70
C ALA A 14 20.51 -12.40 9.59
N GLU A 15 21.66 -12.73 9.02
CA GLU A 15 22.83 -13.18 9.76
C GLU A 15 23.52 -12.04 10.50
N GLN A 16 23.72 -10.89 9.84
CA GLN A 16 24.26 -9.69 10.49
C GLN A 16 23.33 -9.17 11.60
N ALA A 17 22.02 -9.16 11.38
CA ALA A 17 21.06 -8.77 12.41
C ALA A 17 21.19 -9.65 13.66
N ARG A 18 21.27 -10.98 13.47
CA ARG A 18 21.47 -11.95 14.56
C ARG A 18 22.82 -11.76 15.27
N SER A 19 23.91 -11.53 14.54
CA SER A 19 25.23 -11.27 15.16
C SER A 19 25.27 -9.98 15.98
N HIS A 20 24.41 -9.01 15.65
CA HIS A 20 24.25 -7.77 16.41
C HIS A 20 23.22 -7.87 17.55
N GLY A 21 22.65 -9.06 17.80
CA GLY A 21 21.62 -9.26 18.83
C GLY A 21 20.28 -8.58 18.49
N LEU A 22 20.09 -8.17 17.23
CA LEU A 22 18.86 -7.56 16.76
C LEU A 22 17.89 -8.66 16.32
N PRO A 23 16.60 -8.55 16.64
CA PRO A 23 15.61 -9.43 16.07
C PRO A 23 15.61 -9.25 14.55
N ALA A 24 15.67 -10.36 13.82
CA ALA A 24 15.40 -10.35 12.39
C ALA A 24 13.91 -10.06 12.21
N ILE A 25 13.55 -8.81 11.96
CA ILE A 25 12.17 -8.42 11.73
C ILE A 25 11.84 -8.72 10.27
N GLU A 26 11.07 -9.78 10.05
CA GLU A 26 10.43 -10.02 8.76
C GLU A 26 9.17 -9.15 8.66
N MET A 27 9.23 -8.12 7.82
CA MET A 27 8.08 -7.24 7.62
C MET A 27 7.07 -7.93 6.71
N LYS A 28 6.03 -8.53 7.30
CA LYS A 28 4.92 -9.14 6.56
C LYS A 28 3.86 -8.06 6.28
N MET A 29 3.73 -7.65 5.02
CA MET A 29 2.65 -6.75 4.60
C MET A 29 1.49 -7.58 4.06
N VAL A 30 0.32 -7.50 4.70
CA VAL A 30 -0.92 -8.08 4.19
C VAL A 30 -1.75 -6.94 3.63
N ILE A 31 -1.96 -6.94 2.30
CA ILE A 31 -2.80 -5.95 1.64
C ILE A 31 -4.19 -6.55 1.47
N TRP A 32 -5.17 -5.97 2.13
CA TRP A 32 -6.58 -6.30 1.91
C TRP A 32 -7.16 -5.34 0.88
N ALA A 33 -7.46 -5.85 -0.31
CA ALA A 33 -8.20 -5.10 -1.31
C ALA A 33 -9.69 -5.28 -1.03
N MET A 34 -10.31 -4.29 -0.39
CA MET A 34 -11.77 -4.22 -0.33
C MET A 34 -12.28 -3.69 -1.68
N SER A 35 -13.16 -4.44 -2.34
CA SER A 35 -13.86 -3.95 -3.52
C SER A 35 -14.99 -3.02 -3.09
N TRP A 36 -15.01 -1.83 -3.66
CA TRP A 36 -16.17 -0.95 -3.59
C TRP A 36 -16.97 -1.05 -4.89
N ASP A 37 -18.29 -0.99 -4.78
CA ASP A 37 -19.14 -0.90 -5.96
C ASP A 37 -19.02 0.49 -6.63
N ALA A 38 -19.57 0.59 -7.84
CA ALA A 38 -19.51 1.84 -8.60
C ALA A 38 -20.18 3.02 -7.89
N ASN A 39 -21.22 2.78 -7.08
CA ASN A 39 -21.93 3.85 -6.37
C ASN A 39 -21.08 4.42 -5.25
N VAL A 40 -20.38 3.56 -4.51
CA VAL A 40 -19.43 3.97 -3.47
C VAL A 40 -18.29 4.79 -4.07
N TYR A 41 -17.73 4.36 -5.22
CA TYR A 41 -16.73 5.14 -5.93
C TYR A 41 -17.24 6.53 -6.34
N GLN A 42 -18.45 6.63 -6.88
CA GLN A 42 -19.03 7.92 -7.26
C GLN A 42 -19.25 8.82 -6.05
N ALA A 43 -19.79 8.28 -4.95
CA ALA A 43 -19.99 9.03 -3.71
C ALA A 43 -18.66 9.61 -3.17
N LEU A 44 -17.58 8.82 -3.21
CA LEU A 44 -16.25 9.29 -2.82
C LEU A 44 -15.72 10.38 -3.75
N ARG A 45 -15.86 10.25 -5.07
CA ARG A 45 -15.46 11.31 -6.02
C ARG A 45 -16.21 12.61 -5.74
N THR A 46 -17.52 12.54 -5.49
CA THR A 46 -18.30 13.73 -5.11
C THR A 46 -17.83 14.33 -3.78
N PHE A 47 -17.51 13.49 -2.80
CA PHE A 47 -17.00 13.95 -1.51
C PHE A 47 -15.63 14.64 -1.64
N HIS A 48 -14.72 14.10 -2.46
CA HIS A 48 -13.41 14.70 -2.72
C HIS A 48 -13.59 16.11 -3.31
N ALA A 49 -14.42 16.23 -4.35
CA ALA A 49 -14.71 17.52 -4.99
C ALA A 49 -15.35 18.52 -4.02
N PHE A 50 -16.29 18.08 -3.17
CA PHE A 50 -16.89 18.92 -2.13
C PHE A 50 -15.87 19.45 -1.13
N LYS A 51 -14.82 18.67 -0.84
CA LYS A 51 -13.71 19.05 0.04
C LYS A 51 -12.63 19.88 -0.68
N GLY A 52 -12.81 20.17 -1.96
CA GLY A 52 -11.86 20.95 -2.77
C GLY A 52 -10.67 20.15 -3.29
N PHE A 53 -10.72 18.82 -3.20
CA PHE A 53 -9.71 17.94 -3.79
C PHE A 53 -10.13 17.51 -5.19
N ASP A 54 -9.15 17.39 -6.10
CA ASP A 54 -9.37 16.74 -7.39
C ASP A 54 -9.57 15.23 -7.16
N PRO A 55 -10.75 14.64 -7.50
CA PRO A 55 -11.01 13.23 -7.30
C PRO A 55 -10.11 12.29 -8.11
N ASP A 56 -9.47 12.78 -9.17
CA ASP A 56 -8.58 11.99 -10.02
C ASP A 56 -7.09 12.20 -9.64
N SER A 57 -6.82 13.02 -8.62
CA SER A 57 -5.48 13.28 -8.10
C SER A 57 -5.17 12.44 -6.85
N GLN A 58 -3.88 12.44 -6.48
CA GLN A 58 -3.39 11.80 -5.26
C GLN A 58 -3.38 12.75 -4.06
N GLU A 59 -3.88 13.98 -4.21
CA GLU A 59 -3.77 15.04 -3.20
C GLU A 59 -4.43 14.67 -1.87
N LEU A 60 -5.61 14.06 -1.91
CA LEU A 60 -6.28 13.63 -0.69
C LEU A 60 -5.48 12.55 0.04
N ALA A 61 -4.90 11.60 -0.69
CA ALA A 61 -4.09 10.54 -0.09
C ALA A 61 -2.84 11.13 0.59
N ILE A 62 -2.18 12.08 -0.07
CA ILE A 62 -1.03 12.82 0.50
C ILE A 62 -1.46 13.60 1.75
N HIS A 63 -2.58 14.32 1.67
CA HIS A 63 -3.12 15.10 2.79
C HIS A 63 -3.42 14.22 4.02
N LEU A 64 -3.87 12.99 3.80
CA LEU A 64 -4.16 12.01 4.85
C LEU A 64 -2.92 11.20 5.29
N GLY A 65 -1.73 11.47 4.75
CA GLY A 65 -0.50 10.73 5.04
C GLY A 65 -0.54 9.26 4.59
N GLN A 66 -1.36 8.95 3.59
CA GLN A 66 -1.51 7.60 3.06
C GLN A 66 -0.34 7.26 2.11
N PRO A 67 0.12 6.00 2.09
CA PRO A 67 1.11 5.56 1.13
C PRO A 67 0.56 5.62 -0.30
N LEU A 68 1.38 6.14 -1.22
CA LEU A 68 1.06 6.17 -2.65
C LEU A 68 1.55 4.88 -3.30
N PHE A 69 0.63 4.13 -3.87
CA PHE A 69 0.95 2.92 -4.62
C PHE A 69 1.02 3.26 -6.11
N GLN A 70 2.16 2.98 -6.74
CA GLN A 70 2.27 2.96 -8.20
C GLN A 70 2.08 1.52 -8.65
N LEU A 71 1.06 1.28 -9.48
CA LEU A 71 0.88 -0.02 -10.13
C LEU A 71 2.02 -0.22 -11.12
N SER A 72 3.03 -1.00 -10.72
CA SER A 72 4.10 -1.47 -11.58
C SER A 72 3.74 -2.87 -12.06
N GLY A 73 2.90 -2.94 -13.09
CA GLY A 73 2.53 -4.20 -13.71
C GLY A 73 1.89 -3.97 -15.06
N GLU A 74 2.33 -4.72 -16.07
CA GLU A 74 1.57 -4.89 -17.30
C GLU A 74 0.23 -5.53 -16.91
N ARG A 75 -0.87 -4.97 -17.39
CA ARG A 75 -2.22 -5.43 -17.08
C ARG A 75 -2.36 -6.88 -17.56
N GLU A 76 -2.18 -7.86 -16.68
CA GLU A 76 -2.69 -9.21 -16.94
C GLU A 76 -4.22 -9.13 -16.95
N GLU A 77 -4.80 -9.41 -18.12
CA GLU A 77 -6.23 -9.41 -18.41
C GLU A 77 -7.05 -10.45 -17.59
N SER A 78 -6.44 -11.10 -16.60
CA SER A 78 -7.08 -12.11 -15.75
C SER A 78 -8.18 -11.54 -14.84
N PHE A 79 -8.19 -10.22 -14.58
CA PHE A 79 -9.31 -9.54 -13.89
C PHE A 79 -10.62 -9.53 -14.70
N ALA A 80 -10.60 -9.89 -15.98
CA ALA A 80 -11.81 -9.99 -16.81
C ALA A 80 -12.66 -11.24 -16.52
N LYS A 81 -12.15 -12.23 -15.79
CA LYS A 81 -12.91 -13.42 -15.37
C LYS A 81 -13.05 -13.39 -13.86
N GLY A 82 -14.22 -12.98 -13.37
CA GLY A 82 -14.52 -12.76 -11.95
C GLY A 82 -14.44 -14.01 -11.07
N GLU A 83 -13.24 -14.55 -10.88
CA GLU A 83 -12.94 -15.57 -9.87
C GLU A 83 -12.21 -14.90 -8.70
N LEU A 84 -12.96 -14.19 -7.87
CA LEU A 84 -12.51 -13.87 -6.52
C LEU A 84 -12.67 -15.14 -5.67
N ARG A 85 -11.59 -15.92 -5.53
CA ARG A 85 -11.50 -16.90 -4.45
C ARG A 85 -11.48 -16.12 -3.13
N ALA A 86 -12.61 -16.15 -2.44
CA ALA A 86 -12.71 -15.68 -1.07
C ALA A 86 -11.79 -16.53 -0.19
N CYS A 87 -10.64 -15.97 0.18
CA CYS A 87 -9.91 -16.44 1.36
C CYS A 87 -10.63 -15.84 2.58
N MET A 88 -11.54 -16.63 3.17
CA MET A 88 -12.03 -16.43 4.54
C MET A 88 -11.39 -17.50 5.45
N PRO A 89 -11.35 -17.24 6.78
CA PRO A 89 -10.22 -17.54 7.67
C PRO A 89 -9.94 -19.01 7.94
#